data_AF-A0A2H5YXR1-F1
#
_entry.id   AF-A0A2H5YXR1-F1
#
_cell.length_a   1.000
_cell.length_b   1.000
_cell.length_c   1.000
_cell.angle_alpha   90.00
_cell.angle_beta   90.00
_cell.angle_gamma   90.00
#
_symmetry.space_group_name_H-M   'P 1'
#
loop_
_entity.id
_entity.type
_entity.pdbx_description
1 polymer ?
#
loop_
_entity_poly.entity_id
_entity_poly.type
_entity_poly.pdbx_seq_one_letter_code
_entity_poly.pdbx_strand_id
1 'polypeptide(L)'
;MIYVFTPKGDVIELPAGATPIDFAYRIHTEVGHQCIGAKVNGQIVPLNYKLQNRQVVQIITSKSRTGPSRDWLIPSNGYVTTASAREKIRQWFRKQEREENIAHGRHLLEQELRRLGIDMKPEEVLKLFPRYQKLEDFLAAIGYGAITPQQLAARIAEHEDQKARAAAATATPTVPPPLQVTGLRDLLTRLANCCKPVYGDPIVGFITRGRGITVHRADCPNVLHTSEPERIIPVSWGETPQHYPVTIRIEAWDRVGLLRDVTTLVADEGLNALSVLTNVHDDRTVTILMTLEVASVQQLSRVLQKLEQVKDVYDVRRVTNGETAPTR
;
A
#
# COMPACT_ATOMS: atom_id res chain seq x y z
N MET A 1 11.02 -17.74 -20.35
CA MET A 1 12.02 -16.99 -21.15
C MET A 1 11.39 -16.63 -22.48
N ILE A 2 11.84 -15.56 -23.12
CA ILE A 2 11.49 -15.16 -24.48
C ILE A 2 12.77 -14.93 -25.28
N TYR A 3 12.71 -15.18 -26.58
CA TYR A 3 13.79 -14.95 -27.52
C TYR A 3 13.38 -13.84 -28.48
N VAL A 4 14.14 -12.77 -28.49
CA VAL A 4 13.92 -11.60 -29.36
C VAL A 4 15.14 -11.39 -30.24
N PHE A 5 14.93 -10.79 -31.40
CA PHE A 5 15.97 -10.62 -32.41
C PHE A 5 16.42 -9.16 -32.49
N THR A 6 17.73 -8.94 -32.67
CA THR A 6 18.23 -7.64 -33.12
C THR A 6 17.89 -7.43 -34.60
N PRO A 7 17.94 -6.20 -35.13
CA PRO A 7 17.74 -5.97 -36.57
C PRO A 7 18.79 -6.67 -37.45
N LYS A 8 19.92 -7.09 -36.86
CA LYS A 8 21.00 -7.83 -37.53
C LYS A 8 20.78 -9.35 -37.50
N GLY A 9 19.75 -9.83 -36.81
CA GLY A 9 19.42 -11.25 -36.70
C GLY A 9 20.00 -11.95 -35.47
N ASP A 10 20.71 -11.25 -34.57
CA ASP A 10 21.23 -11.85 -33.35
C ASP A 10 20.10 -12.19 -32.39
N VAL A 11 20.16 -13.37 -31.77
CA VAL A 11 19.18 -13.82 -30.79
C VAL A 11 19.58 -13.33 -29.40
N ILE A 12 18.66 -12.64 -28.73
CA ILE A 12 18.81 -12.22 -27.34
C ILE A 12 17.75 -12.88 -26.48
N GLU A 13 18.21 -13.55 -25.43
CA GLU A 13 17.35 -14.18 -24.43
C GLU A 13 17.03 -13.21 -23.29
N LEU A 14 15.74 -13.12 -22.95
CA LEU A 14 15.20 -12.29 -21.87
C LEU A 14 14.16 -13.07 -21.05
N PRO A 15 13.91 -12.69 -19.78
CA PRO A 15 12.78 -13.23 -19.02
C PRO A 15 11.44 -12.81 -19.64
N ALA A 16 10.41 -13.60 -19.40
CA ALA A 16 9.06 -13.26 -19.85
C ALA A 16 8.59 -11.94 -19.19
N GLY A 17 7.92 -11.09 -19.97
CA GLY A 17 7.50 -9.76 -19.52
C GLY A 17 8.57 -8.67 -19.60
N ALA A 18 9.75 -8.97 -20.15
CA ALA A 18 10.78 -7.97 -20.43
C ALA A 18 10.30 -6.88 -21.39
N THR A 19 10.85 -5.69 -21.25
CA THR A 19 10.51 -4.51 -22.07
C THR A 19 11.63 -4.15 -23.05
N PRO A 20 11.38 -3.21 -23.99
CA PRO A 20 12.46 -2.65 -24.80
C PRO A 20 13.62 -2.05 -24.00
N ILE A 21 13.39 -1.51 -22.80
CA ILE A 21 14.46 -0.99 -21.95
C ILE A 21 15.33 -2.14 -21.42
N ASP A 22 14.72 -3.24 -20.96
CA ASP A 22 15.45 -4.42 -20.55
C ASP A 22 16.32 -4.99 -21.69
N PHE A 23 15.77 -5.01 -22.91
CA PHE A 23 16.50 -5.42 -24.12
C PHE A 23 17.69 -4.48 -24.43
N ALA A 24 17.50 -3.16 -24.35
CA ALA A 24 18.57 -2.18 -24.56
C ALA A 24 19.75 -2.40 -23.59
N TYR A 25 19.48 -2.59 -22.30
CA TYR A 25 20.50 -2.86 -21.28
C TYR A 25 21.13 -4.25 -21.38
N ARG A 26 20.45 -5.20 -22.03
CA ARG A 26 20.99 -6.52 -22.37
C ARG A 26 21.97 -6.46 -23.53
N ILE A 27 21.72 -5.61 -24.54
CA ILE A 27 22.67 -5.34 -25.62
C ILE A 27 23.91 -4.66 -25.06
N HIS A 28 23.73 -3.48 -24.47
CA HIS A 28 24.84 -2.70 -23.92
C HIS A 28 24.33 -1.63 -22.95
N THR A 29 25.08 -1.37 -21.90
CA THR A 29 24.72 -0.36 -20.88
C THR A 29 24.50 1.03 -21.49
N GLU A 30 25.37 1.43 -22.42
CA GLU A 30 25.26 2.74 -23.11
C GLU A 30 24.03 2.84 -24.03
N VAL A 31 23.64 1.74 -24.69
CA VAL A 31 22.42 1.69 -25.50
C VAL A 31 21.19 1.88 -24.60
N GLY A 32 21.21 1.29 -23.40
CA GLY A 32 20.20 1.53 -22.37
C GLY A 32 20.13 2.99 -21.92
N HIS A 33 21.27 3.61 -21.58
CA HIS A 33 21.32 5.01 -21.16
C HIS A 33 20.82 5.98 -22.23
N GLN A 34 21.14 5.73 -23.49
CA GLN A 34 20.77 6.60 -24.60
C GLN A 34 19.38 6.28 -25.18
N CYS A 35 18.64 5.32 -24.62
CA CYS A 35 17.35 4.88 -25.14
C CYS A 35 16.29 6.00 -25.04
N ILE A 36 15.72 6.36 -26.18
CA ILE A 36 14.61 7.33 -26.27
C ILE A 36 13.32 6.72 -26.80
N GLY A 37 13.40 5.57 -27.46
CA GLY A 37 12.24 4.90 -28.04
C GLY A 37 12.60 3.51 -28.53
N ALA A 38 11.59 2.75 -28.95
CA ALA A 38 11.78 1.42 -29.51
C ALA A 38 10.82 1.17 -30.66
N LYS A 39 11.28 0.34 -31.61
CA LYS A 39 10.43 -0.26 -32.63
C LYS A 39 10.43 -1.77 -32.46
N VAL A 40 9.26 -2.37 -32.62
CA VAL A 40 9.08 -3.81 -32.63
C VAL A 40 8.46 -4.18 -33.98
N ASN A 41 9.12 -5.08 -34.72
CA ASN A 41 8.73 -5.46 -36.08
C ASN A 41 8.51 -4.23 -37.01
N GLY A 42 9.35 -3.20 -36.87
CA GLY A 42 9.28 -1.97 -37.65
C GLY A 42 8.29 -0.90 -37.15
N GLN A 43 7.39 -1.23 -36.22
CA GLN A 43 6.40 -0.29 -35.66
C GLN A 43 6.88 0.31 -34.33
N ILE A 44 6.62 1.60 -34.11
CA ILE A 44 6.97 2.28 -32.84
C ILE A 44 6.08 1.73 -31.73
N VAL A 45 6.68 1.38 -30.60
CA VAL A 45 5.98 0.89 -29.41
C VAL A 45 6.36 1.73 -28.19
N PRO A 46 5.49 1.84 -27.17
CA PRO A 46 5.86 2.47 -25.91
C PRO A 46 6.95 1.66 -25.19
N LEU A 47 7.78 2.34 -24.40
CA LEU A 47 8.93 1.71 -23.73
C LEU A 47 8.54 0.70 -22.63
N ASN A 48 7.29 0.71 -22.15
CA ASN A 48 6.75 -0.27 -21.21
C ASN A 48 6.06 -1.46 -21.90
N TYR A 49 6.08 -1.52 -23.24
CA TYR A 49 5.55 -2.65 -24.00
C TYR A 49 6.21 -3.97 -23.58
N LYS A 50 5.41 -5.02 -23.43
CA LYS A 50 5.89 -6.36 -23.06
C LYS A 50 6.29 -7.12 -24.31
N LEU A 51 7.60 -7.37 -24.44
CA LEU A 51 8.17 -8.08 -25.58
C LEU A 51 7.64 -9.52 -25.63
N GLN A 52 7.41 -9.99 -26.84
CA GLN A 52 6.94 -11.34 -27.12
C GLN A 52 8.01 -12.14 -27.87
N ASN A 53 7.86 -13.46 -27.85
CA ASN A 53 8.80 -14.35 -28.51
C ASN A 53 8.82 -14.10 -30.03
N ARG A 54 10.00 -14.23 -30.64
CA ARG A 54 10.25 -14.06 -32.07
C ARG A 54 9.98 -12.67 -32.64
N GLN A 55 9.98 -11.64 -31.81
CA GLN A 55 9.91 -10.25 -32.27
C GLN A 55 11.29 -9.69 -32.59
N VAL A 56 11.37 -8.85 -33.63
CA VAL A 56 12.56 -8.06 -33.94
C VAL A 56 12.46 -6.72 -33.23
N VAL A 57 13.43 -6.40 -32.38
CA VAL A 57 13.44 -5.20 -31.54
C VAL A 57 14.56 -4.28 -32.00
N GLN A 58 14.21 -3.04 -32.33
CA GLN A 58 15.14 -1.97 -32.65
C GLN A 58 15.05 -0.88 -31.59
N ILE A 59 16.18 -0.54 -30.98
CA ILE A 59 16.27 0.56 -30.01
C ILE A 59 16.63 1.84 -30.75
N ILE A 60 15.90 2.90 -30.45
CA ILE A 60 16.18 4.26 -30.94
C ILE A 60 16.97 4.95 -29.84
N THR A 61 18.21 5.35 -30.15
CA THR A 61 19.09 6.06 -29.23
C THR A 61 19.26 7.52 -29.62
N SER A 62 19.54 8.39 -28.65
CA SER A 62 19.93 9.77 -28.89
C SER A 62 21.21 10.12 -28.15
N LYS A 63 22.11 10.84 -28.84
CA LYS A 63 23.34 11.41 -28.25
C LYS A 63 23.10 12.73 -27.53
N SER A 64 21.96 13.40 -27.78
CA SER A 64 21.63 14.69 -27.14
C SER A 64 20.97 14.53 -25.77
N ARG A 65 20.42 13.35 -25.47
CA ARG A 65 19.81 13.07 -24.17
C ARG A 65 20.88 12.58 -23.19
N THR A 66 20.93 13.22 -22.04
CA THR A 66 21.83 12.88 -20.93
C THR A 66 21.23 11.76 -20.07
N GLY A 67 21.01 10.58 -20.65
CA GLY A 67 20.79 9.34 -19.87
C GLY A 67 19.33 8.90 -19.60
N PRO A 68 19.17 7.91 -18.70
CA PRO A 68 17.90 7.24 -18.43
C PRO A 68 16.88 8.14 -17.71
N SER A 69 15.59 7.79 -17.78
CA SER A 69 14.56 8.45 -16.96
C SER A 69 14.49 7.85 -15.55
N ARG A 70 14.24 8.68 -14.54
CA ARG A 70 13.99 8.23 -13.15
C ARG A 70 12.69 7.42 -13.06
N ASP A 71 11.70 7.76 -13.87
CA ASP A 71 10.41 7.06 -13.95
C ASP A 71 10.53 5.58 -14.29
N TRP A 72 11.65 5.18 -14.91
CA TRP A 72 11.91 3.79 -15.25
C TRP A 72 12.16 2.91 -14.03
N LEU A 73 12.59 3.51 -12.91
CA LEU A 73 12.81 2.81 -11.64
C LEU A 73 11.53 2.67 -10.82
N ILE A 74 10.48 3.42 -11.13
CA ILE A 74 9.17 3.34 -10.45
C ILE A 74 8.49 2.04 -10.90
N PRO A 75 8.28 1.05 -10.01
CA PRO A 75 7.82 -0.28 -10.45
C PRO A 75 6.41 -0.29 -11.04
N SER A 76 5.52 0.60 -10.59
CA SER A 76 4.15 0.72 -11.11
C SER A 76 4.10 1.13 -12.58
N ASN A 77 5.10 1.86 -13.07
CA ASN A 77 5.16 2.31 -14.47
C ASN A 77 5.50 1.17 -15.45
N GLY A 78 6.01 0.04 -14.96
CA GLY A 78 6.21 -1.17 -15.76
C GLY A 78 7.32 -1.10 -16.82
N TYR A 79 8.18 -0.07 -16.79
CA TYR A 79 9.26 0.16 -17.74
C TYR A 79 10.41 -0.84 -17.65
N VAL A 80 10.79 -1.29 -16.44
CA VAL A 80 11.97 -2.14 -16.24
C VAL A 80 11.64 -3.34 -15.37
N THR A 81 11.81 -4.54 -15.93
CA THR A 81 11.49 -5.79 -15.22
C THR A 81 12.73 -6.49 -14.67
N THR A 82 13.89 -6.35 -15.32
CA THR A 82 15.08 -7.09 -14.95
C THR A 82 15.88 -6.40 -13.85
N ALA A 83 16.36 -7.17 -12.87
CA ALA A 83 17.21 -6.64 -11.80
C ALA A 83 18.52 -6.02 -12.34
N SER A 84 19.10 -6.61 -13.39
CA SER A 84 20.33 -6.10 -14.01
C SER A 84 20.14 -4.72 -14.64
N ALA A 85 19.05 -4.49 -15.39
CA ALA A 85 18.78 -3.18 -15.97
C ALA A 85 18.54 -2.12 -14.89
N ARG A 86 17.72 -2.44 -13.86
CA ARG A 86 17.50 -1.52 -12.72
C ARG A 86 18.80 -1.14 -12.03
N GLU A 87 19.67 -2.11 -11.78
CA GLU A 87 20.95 -1.86 -11.11
C GLU A 87 21.86 -0.95 -11.94
N LYS A 88 21.96 -1.16 -13.26
CA LYS A 88 22.71 -0.27 -14.16
C LYS A 88 22.15 1.16 -14.16
N ILE A 89 20.83 1.32 -14.19
CA ILE A 89 20.16 2.63 -14.10
C ILE A 89 20.47 3.31 -12.76
N ARG A 90 20.36 2.59 -11.64
CA ARG A 90 20.70 3.12 -10.30
C ARG A 90 22.16 3.55 -10.21
N GLN A 91 23.08 2.75 -10.76
CA GLN A 91 24.50 3.09 -10.79
C GLN A 91 24.77 4.35 -11.60
N TRP A 92 24.02 4.56 -12.68
CA TRP A 92 24.10 5.80 -13.46
C TRP A 92 23.66 7.01 -12.62
N PHE A 93 22.49 6.95 -11.97
CA PHE A 93 22.02 8.04 -11.10
C PHE A 93 22.92 8.26 -9.88
N ARG A 94 23.52 7.21 -9.33
CA ARG A 94 24.47 7.32 -8.22
C ARG A 94 25.74 8.09 -8.60
N LYS A 95 26.11 8.10 -9.89
CA LYS A 95 27.25 8.87 -10.43
C LYS A 95 26.88 10.31 -10.81
N GLN A 96 25.59 10.66 -10.83
CA GLN A 96 25.13 12.04 -11.03
C GLN A 96 25.42 12.91 -9.79
N GLU A 97 25.24 14.22 -9.94
CA GLU A 97 25.47 15.18 -8.87
C GLU A 97 24.70 14.80 -7.60
N ARG A 98 25.44 14.69 -6.48
CA ARG A 98 24.90 14.26 -5.18
C ARG A 98 23.78 15.19 -4.72
N GLU A 99 23.91 16.49 -4.98
CA GLU A 99 22.91 17.49 -4.60
C GLU A 99 21.57 17.28 -5.31
N GLU A 100 21.57 16.96 -6.61
CA GLU A 100 20.34 16.63 -7.34
C GLU A 100 19.62 15.42 -6.74
N ASN A 101 20.37 14.39 -6.38
CA ASN A 101 19.80 13.18 -5.78
C ASN A 101 19.22 13.47 -4.39
N ILE A 102 19.87 14.33 -3.59
CA ILE A 102 19.33 14.75 -2.29
C ILE A 102 18.03 15.54 -2.47
N ALA A 103 18.01 16.53 -3.38
CA ALA A 103 16.83 17.34 -3.65
C ALA A 103 15.65 16.48 -4.13
N HIS A 104 15.92 15.55 -5.06
CA HIS A 104 14.88 14.65 -5.57
C HIS A 104 14.39 13.67 -4.50
N GLY A 105 15.29 13.08 -3.71
CA GLY A 105 14.90 12.17 -2.63
C GLY A 105 14.06 12.85 -1.56
N ARG A 106 14.33 14.13 -1.26
CA ARG A 106 13.50 14.95 -0.39
C ARG A 106 12.08 15.11 -0.94
N HIS A 107 11.96 15.45 -2.22
CA HIS A 107 10.66 15.60 -2.87
C HIS A 107 9.84 14.30 -2.83
N LEU A 108 10.46 13.15 -3.13
CA LEU A 108 9.80 11.84 -3.08
C LEU A 108 9.34 11.48 -1.66
N LEU A 109 10.15 11.79 -0.65
CA LEU A 109 9.78 11.59 0.75
C LEU A 109 8.56 12.43 1.15
N GLU A 110 8.59 13.72 0.82
CA GLU A 110 7.48 14.65 1.10
C GLU A 110 6.19 14.21 0.39
N GLN A 111 6.30 13.75 -0.86
CA GLN A 111 5.18 13.21 -1.63
C GLN A 111 4.56 11.98 -0.95
N GLU A 112 5.38 11.01 -0.51
CA GLU A 112 4.89 9.81 0.17
C GLU A 112 4.24 10.10 1.52
N LEU A 113 4.83 11.02 2.30
CA LEU A 113 4.26 11.47 3.58
C LEU A 113 2.89 12.12 3.36
N ARG A 114 2.79 13.00 2.37
CA ARG A 114 1.52 13.64 1.98
C ARG A 114 0.49 12.62 1.51
N ARG A 115 0.89 11.65 0.69
CA ARG A 115 0.03 10.58 0.18
C ARG A 115 -0.60 9.77 1.30
N LEU A 116 0.19 9.42 2.32
CA LEU A 116 -0.26 8.70 3.51
C LEU A 116 -1.00 9.60 4.53
N GLY A 117 -0.95 10.92 4.36
CA GLY A 117 -1.48 11.91 5.29
C GLY A 117 -0.78 11.88 6.65
N ILE A 118 0.54 11.64 6.65
CA ILE A 118 1.37 11.52 7.85
C ILE A 118 2.28 12.75 7.92
N ASP A 119 2.25 13.43 9.06
CA ASP A 119 3.13 14.55 9.36
C ASP A 119 4.32 14.05 10.20
N MET A 120 5.42 13.70 9.51
CA MET A 120 6.68 13.26 10.11
C MET A 120 7.83 14.04 9.50
N LYS A 121 8.82 14.39 10.32
CA LYS A 121 10.02 15.07 9.83
C LYS A 121 10.97 14.07 9.14
N PRO A 122 11.76 14.49 8.13
CA PRO A 122 12.73 13.61 7.48
C PRO A 122 13.70 12.94 8.46
N GLU A 123 14.11 13.62 9.53
CA GLU A 123 14.98 13.08 10.57
C GLU A 123 14.30 11.96 11.39
N GLU A 124 12.98 11.99 11.53
CA GLU A 124 12.23 10.93 12.21
C GLU A 124 12.11 9.70 11.32
N VAL A 125 11.85 9.91 10.02
CA VAL A 125 11.81 8.83 9.03
C VAL A 125 13.18 8.17 8.90
N LEU A 126 14.28 8.94 8.97
CA LEU A 126 15.66 8.40 8.96
C LEU A 126 15.87 7.35 10.06
N LYS A 127 15.29 7.54 11.26
CA LYS A 127 15.43 6.58 12.38
C LYS A 127 14.86 5.20 12.05
N LEU A 128 13.94 5.11 11.10
CA LEU A 128 13.36 3.85 10.62
C LEU A 128 14.32 3.07 9.70
N PHE A 129 15.42 3.68 9.25
CA PHE A 129 16.38 3.12 8.32
C PHE A 129 17.81 3.12 8.93
N PRO A 130 18.11 2.22 9.87
CA PRO A 130 19.36 2.23 10.65
C PRO A 130 20.64 2.05 9.81
N ARG A 131 20.51 1.64 8.54
CA ARG A 131 21.62 1.55 7.59
C ARG A 131 22.21 2.93 7.24
N TYR A 132 21.44 4.00 7.40
CA TYR A 132 21.85 5.36 7.06
C TYR A 132 22.04 6.19 8.33
N GLN A 133 23.21 6.82 8.47
CA GLN A 133 23.54 7.63 9.65
C GLN A 133 23.31 9.13 9.43
N LYS A 134 23.47 9.59 8.19
CA LYS A 134 23.29 10.99 7.80
C LYS A 134 22.02 11.15 6.95
N LEU A 135 21.28 12.22 7.19
CA LEU A 135 20.07 12.54 6.44
C LEU A 135 20.34 12.67 4.94
N GLU A 136 21.43 13.33 4.55
CA GLU A 136 21.82 13.48 3.14
C GLU A 136 22.03 12.14 2.43
N ASP A 137 22.66 11.17 3.09
CA ASP A 137 22.94 9.86 2.47
C ASP A 137 21.65 9.05 2.29
N PHE A 138 20.72 9.21 3.24
CA PHE A 138 19.38 8.63 3.15
C PHE A 138 18.56 9.27 2.02
N LEU A 139 18.52 10.61 1.96
CA LEU A 139 17.82 11.33 0.90
C LEU A 139 18.41 11.02 -0.48
N ALA A 140 19.74 11.01 -0.60
CA ALA A 140 20.39 10.59 -1.84
C ALA A 140 19.98 9.17 -2.23
N ALA A 141 19.93 8.22 -1.27
CA ALA A 141 19.51 6.84 -1.52
C ALA A 141 18.06 6.68 -1.99
N ILE A 142 17.16 7.56 -1.56
CA ILE A 142 15.82 7.66 -2.13
C ILE A 142 15.93 8.21 -3.57
N GLY A 143 16.68 9.30 -3.77
CA GLY A 143 16.77 10.00 -5.05
C GLY A 143 17.36 9.19 -6.22
N TYR A 144 18.37 8.35 -5.98
CA TYR A 144 18.89 7.43 -7.01
C TYR A 144 18.18 6.06 -7.02
N GLY A 145 17.15 5.87 -6.18
CA GLY A 145 16.27 4.70 -6.20
C GLY A 145 16.82 3.43 -5.54
N ALA A 146 17.77 3.55 -4.60
CA ALA A 146 18.13 2.44 -3.71
C ALA A 146 17.01 2.13 -2.72
N ILE A 147 16.32 3.16 -2.23
CA ILE A 147 15.10 3.03 -1.45
C ILE A 147 13.94 3.40 -2.39
N THR A 148 13.03 2.47 -2.61
CA THR A 148 11.85 2.72 -3.45
C THR A 148 10.75 3.40 -2.65
N PRO A 149 9.85 4.19 -3.29
CA PRO A 149 8.70 4.78 -2.62
C PRO A 149 7.83 3.74 -1.89
N GLN A 150 7.72 2.52 -2.44
CA GLN A 150 6.99 1.42 -1.84
C GLN A 150 7.62 0.91 -0.54
N GLN A 151 8.96 0.77 -0.52
CA GLN A 151 9.69 0.41 0.70
C GLN A 151 9.58 1.50 1.76
N LEU A 152 9.64 2.76 1.34
CA LEU A 152 9.47 3.92 2.21
C LEU A 152 8.09 3.92 2.85
N ALA A 153 7.03 3.84 2.04
CA ALA A 153 5.65 3.81 2.51
C ALA A 153 5.35 2.62 3.43
N ALA A 154 5.89 1.44 3.12
CA ALA A 154 5.71 0.25 3.96
C ALA A 154 6.33 0.42 5.35
N ARG A 155 7.55 0.98 5.43
CA ARG A 155 8.25 1.22 6.70
C ARG A 155 7.59 2.31 7.54
N ILE A 156 7.16 3.40 6.92
CA ILE A 156 6.43 4.47 7.61
C ILE A 156 5.11 3.93 8.16
N ALA A 157 4.37 3.17 7.35
CA ALA A 157 3.11 2.57 7.75
C ALA A 157 3.27 1.55 8.89
N GLU A 158 4.34 0.74 8.89
CA GLU A 158 4.71 -0.15 10.00
C GLU A 158 4.94 0.61 11.31
N HIS A 159 5.66 1.74 11.26
CA HIS A 159 5.95 2.55 12.44
C HIS A 159 4.69 3.19 13.04
N GLU A 160 3.85 3.81 12.21
CA GLU A 160 2.62 4.45 12.68
C GLU A 160 1.63 3.46 13.30
N ASP A 161 1.54 2.26 12.73
CA ASP A 161 0.77 1.18 13.31
C ASP A 161 1.27 0.71 14.67
N GLN A 162 2.58 0.55 14.83
CA GLN A 162 3.18 0.17 16.12
C GLN A 162 2.89 1.25 17.17
N LYS A 163 2.99 2.51 16.79
CA LYS A 163 2.65 3.66 17.63
C LYS A 163 1.15 3.67 18.01
N ALA A 164 0.26 3.41 17.05
CA ALA A 164 -1.17 3.30 17.29
C ALA A 164 -1.51 2.13 18.24
N ARG A 165 -0.89 0.95 18.04
CA ARG A 165 -1.06 -0.21 18.92
C ARG A 165 -0.54 0.04 20.34
N ALA A 166 0.60 0.70 20.48
CA ALA A 166 1.15 1.05 21.79
C ALA A 166 0.24 2.04 22.55
N ALA A 167 -0.34 3.02 21.83
CA ALA A 167 -1.33 3.94 22.39
C ALA A 167 -2.65 3.24 22.75
N ALA A 168 -3.11 2.31 21.92
CA ALA A 168 -4.32 1.51 22.18
C ALA A 168 -4.13 0.56 23.39
N ALA A 169 -2.94 0.00 23.58
CA ALA A 169 -2.63 -0.84 24.73
C ALA A 169 -2.66 -0.08 26.08
N THR A 170 -2.52 1.25 26.04
CA THR A 170 -2.60 2.13 27.22
C THR A 170 -3.98 2.77 27.40
N ALA A 171 -4.86 2.68 26.40
CA ALA A 171 -6.22 3.19 26.45
C ALA A 171 -7.21 2.08 26.81
N THR A 172 -8.10 2.34 27.77
CA THR A 172 -9.29 1.49 27.99
C THR A 172 -10.20 1.60 26.76
N PRO A 173 -10.48 0.52 26.01
CA PRO A 173 -11.29 0.60 24.82
C PRO A 173 -12.72 1.03 25.18
N THR A 174 -13.21 2.04 24.49
CA THR A 174 -14.53 2.65 24.70
C THR A 174 -15.67 1.76 24.17
N VAL A 175 -15.34 0.76 23.33
CA VAL A 175 -16.25 -0.26 22.83
C VAL A 175 -15.71 -1.63 23.25
N PRO A 176 -16.47 -2.41 24.05
CA PRO A 176 -16.01 -3.73 24.46
C PRO A 176 -15.90 -4.64 23.22
N PRO A 177 -14.78 -5.36 23.03
CA PRO A 177 -14.63 -6.33 21.95
C PRO A 177 -15.70 -7.41 21.99
N PRO A 178 -15.97 -8.07 20.84
CA PRO A 178 -16.83 -9.24 20.81
C PRO A 178 -16.26 -10.35 21.72
N LEU A 179 -17.13 -11.06 22.42
CA LEU A 179 -16.76 -12.17 23.29
C LEU A 179 -16.30 -13.37 22.46
N GLN A 180 -15.14 -13.93 22.77
CA GLN A 180 -14.64 -15.16 22.15
C GLN A 180 -14.75 -16.33 23.14
N VAL A 181 -15.30 -17.44 22.67
CA VAL A 181 -15.37 -18.70 23.41
C VAL A 181 -14.21 -19.57 22.96
N THR A 182 -13.39 -20.05 23.90
CA THR A 182 -12.21 -20.85 23.55
C THR A 182 -12.63 -22.13 22.82
N GLY A 183 -12.25 -22.25 21.55
CA GLY A 183 -12.46 -23.44 20.72
C GLY A 183 -13.72 -23.46 19.83
N LEU A 184 -14.61 -22.46 19.91
CA LEU A 184 -15.84 -22.39 19.10
C LEU A 184 -16.10 -20.98 18.56
N ARG A 185 -16.38 -20.87 17.26
CA ARG A 185 -16.83 -19.62 16.61
C ARG A 185 -18.37 -19.57 16.55
N ASP A 186 -18.94 -18.37 16.54
CA ASP A 186 -20.36 -18.08 16.25
C ASP A 186 -21.40 -18.66 17.23
N LEU A 187 -21.11 -18.61 18.53
CA LEU A 187 -22.11 -18.94 19.56
C LEU A 187 -22.86 -17.68 20.03
N LEU A 188 -24.17 -17.83 20.25
CA LEU A 188 -24.98 -16.78 20.86
C LEU A 188 -24.48 -16.49 22.27
N THR A 189 -23.82 -15.34 22.46
CA THR A 189 -23.26 -14.88 23.74
C THR A 189 -24.00 -13.63 24.21
N ARG A 190 -24.21 -13.52 25.52
CA ARG A 190 -24.83 -12.35 26.16
C ARG A 190 -24.17 -12.07 27.51
N LEU A 191 -24.08 -10.80 27.91
CA LEU A 191 -23.54 -10.41 29.21
C LEU A 191 -24.58 -10.64 30.32
N ALA A 192 -24.12 -11.05 31.51
CA ALA A 192 -24.99 -11.28 32.65
C ALA A 192 -25.44 -9.96 33.29
N ASN A 193 -26.73 -9.83 33.55
CA ASN A 193 -27.29 -8.65 34.23
C ASN A 193 -26.94 -8.57 35.73
N CYS A 194 -26.53 -9.68 36.35
CA CYS A 194 -26.27 -9.76 37.79
C CYS A 194 -24.92 -9.16 38.20
N CYS A 195 -23.88 -9.35 37.39
CA CYS A 195 -22.52 -8.85 37.67
C CYS A 195 -22.00 -7.86 36.63
N LYS A 196 -22.77 -7.62 35.55
CA LYS A 196 -22.50 -6.64 34.48
C LYS A 196 -21.00 -6.58 34.10
N PRO A 197 -20.43 -7.69 33.59
CA PRO A 197 -19.00 -7.77 33.32
C PRO A 197 -18.57 -6.69 32.33
N VAL A 198 -17.43 -6.05 32.61
CA VAL A 198 -16.86 -4.97 31.81
C VAL A 198 -15.52 -5.41 31.20
N TYR A 199 -15.12 -4.80 30.09
CA TYR A 199 -13.84 -5.12 29.46
C TYR A 199 -12.68 -4.93 30.44
N GLY A 200 -11.81 -5.93 30.56
CA GLY A 200 -10.74 -5.99 31.55
C GLY A 200 -11.07 -6.83 32.79
N ASP A 201 -12.34 -7.12 33.06
CA ASP A 201 -12.71 -8.08 34.11
C ASP A 201 -12.30 -9.51 33.69
N PRO A 202 -11.82 -10.35 34.63
CA PRO A 202 -11.74 -11.78 34.43
C PRO A 202 -13.17 -12.34 34.26
N ILE A 203 -13.44 -13.03 33.16
CA ILE A 203 -14.78 -13.51 32.79
C ILE A 203 -14.84 -15.03 32.58
N VAL A 204 -16.03 -15.59 32.76
CA VAL A 204 -16.37 -17.00 32.52
C VAL A 204 -17.71 -17.12 31.81
N GLY A 205 -17.86 -18.13 30.94
CA GLY A 205 -19.10 -18.39 30.23
C GLY A 205 -19.92 -19.46 30.95
N PHE A 206 -21.22 -19.25 31.09
CA PHE A 206 -22.14 -20.25 31.62
C PHE A 206 -23.15 -20.64 30.54
N ILE A 207 -23.16 -21.92 30.15
CA ILE A 207 -24.09 -22.45 29.15
C ILE A 207 -25.49 -22.44 29.74
N THR A 208 -26.44 -21.69 29.19
CA THR A 208 -27.85 -21.66 29.65
C THR A 208 -28.74 -22.61 28.85
N ARG A 209 -29.79 -23.15 29.48
CA ARG A 209 -30.77 -24.02 28.80
C ARG A 209 -31.59 -23.18 27.80
N GLY A 210 -31.17 -23.17 26.54
CA GLY A 210 -31.89 -22.56 25.40
C GLY A 210 -31.63 -21.08 25.11
N ARG A 211 -30.77 -20.38 25.88
CA ARG A 211 -30.44 -18.95 25.65
C ARG A 211 -28.96 -18.70 25.31
N GLY A 212 -28.26 -19.72 24.83
CA GLY A 212 -26.84 -19.65 24.52
C GLY A 212 -25.97 -19.53 25.77
N ILE A 213 -24.86 -18.82 25.65
CA ILE A 213 -23.86 -18.64 26.71
C ILE A 213 -24.07 -17.28 27.37
N THR A 214 -24.22 -17.28 28.69
CA THR A 214 -24.27 -16.05 29.50
C THR A 214 -22.91 -15.82 30.13
N VAL A 215 -22.31 -14.65 29.90
CA VAL A 215 -20.96 -14.32 30.40
C VAL A 215 -21.05 -13.60 31.73
N HIS A 216 -20.34 -14.11 32.72
CA HIS A 216 -20.25 -13.59 34.08
C HIS A 216 -18.82 -13.16 34.40
N ARG A 217 -18.64 -12.31 35.42
CA ARG A 217 -17.33 -12.14 36.06
C ARG A 217 -16.92 -13.44 36.74
N ALA A 218 -15.63 -13.76 36.72
CA ALA A 218 -15.09 -14.98 37.32
C ALA A 218 -15.36 -15.08 38.83
N ASP A 219 -15.54 -13.94 39.50
CA ASP A 219 -15.86 -13.81 40.92
C ASP A 219 -17.37 -13.67 41.21
N CYS A 220 -18.25 -13.86 40.22
CA CYS A 220 -19.69 -13.70 40.40
C CYS A 220 -20.27 -14.78 41.33
N PRO A 221 -20.96 -14.41 42.44
CA PRO A 221 -21.55 -15.38 43.37
C PRO A 221 -22.52 -16.37 42.71
N ASN A 222 -23.26 -15.94 41.69
CA ASN A 222 -24.21 -16.78 40.97
C ASN A 222 -23.56 -17.91 40.15
N VAL A 223 -22.28 -17.75 39.77
CA VAL A 223 -21.53 -18.79 39.06
C VAL A 223 -20.70 -19.61 40.04
N LEU A 224 -20.12 -18.97 41.07
CA LEU A 224 -19.35 -19.67 42.10
C LEU A 224 -20.20 -20.62 42.95
N HIS A 225 -21.48 -20.29 43.19
CA HIS A 225 -22.42 -21.12 43.96
C HIS A 225 -23.35 -21.96 43.09
N THR A 226 -23.02 -22.17 41.82
CA THR A 226 -23.85 -22.98 40.92
C THR A 226 -23.72 -24.47 41.24
N SER A 227 -24.81 -25.21 41.11
CA SER A 227 -24.85 -26.66 41.32
C SER A 227 -24.43 -27.48 40.07
N GLU A 228 -24.15 -26.80 38.95
CA GLU A 228 -23.81 -27.40 37.64
C GLU A 228 -22.47 -26.84 37.11
N PRO A 229 -21.31 -27.16 37.74
CA PRO A 229 -20.00 -26.62 37.35
C PRO A 229 -19.54 -27.04 35.94
N GLU A 230 -20.02 -28.17 35.42
CA GLU A 230 -19.73 -28.67 34.08
C GLU A 230 -20.25 -27.76 32.95
N ARG A 231 -21.14 -26.81 33.26
CA ARG A 231 -21.67 -25.82 32.31
C ARG A 231 -20.84 -24.54 32.24
N ILE A 232 -19.77 -24.44 33.03
CA ILE A 232 -18.83 -23.34 33.00
C ILE A 232 -17.78 -23.62 31.91
N ILE A 233 -17.62 -22.67 31.01
CA ILE A 233 -16.64 -22.73 29.92
C ILE A 233 -15.71 -21.51 29.96
N PRO A 234 -14.43 -21.70 29.58
CA PRO A 234 -13.51 -20.58 29.43
C PRO A 234 -13.97 -19.68 28.28
N VAL A 235 -14.04 -18.38 28.57
CA VAL A 235 -14.31 -17.32 27.59
C VAL A 235 -13.33 -16.19 27.81
N SER A 236 -12.96 -15.50 26.75
CA SER A 236 -12.09 -14.33 26.80
C SER A 236 -12.72 -13.18 26.05
N TRP A 237 -12.35 -11.97 26.44
CA TRP A 237 -12.57 -10.81 25.60
C TRP A 237 -11.82 -11.04 24.28
N GLY A 238 -12.49 -10.87 23.13
CA GLY A 238 -11.82 -10.93 21.84
C GLY A 238 -10.92 -9.73 21.61
N GLU A 239 -10.23 -9.72 20.48
CA GLU A 239 -9.60 -8.51 19.96
C GLU A 239 -10.66 -7.69 19.24
N THR A 240 -10.82 -6.40 19.55
CA THR A 240 -11.61 -5.52 18.71
C THR A 240 -10.76 -5.24 17.47
N PRO A 241 -11.19 -5.62 16.25
CA PRO A 241 -10.59 -5.02 15.08
C PRO A 241 -10.98 -3.55 15.13
N GLN A 242 -10.04 -2.70 15.57
CA GLN A 242 -10.24 -1.27 15.57
C GLN A 242 -10.12 -0.81 14.11
N HIS A 243 -11.23 -0.86 13.40
CA HIS A 243 -11.36 -0.22 12.11
C HIS A 243 -11.57 1.27 12.35
N TYR A 244 -10.85 2.10 11.62
CA TYR A 244 -10.98 3.54 11.69
C TYR A 244 -11.45 4.09 10.34
N PRO A 245 -12.39 5.05 10.34
CA PRO A 245 -12.81 5.71 9.12
C PRO A 245 -11.66 6.59 8.61
N VAL A 246 -11.25 6.35 7.38
CA VAL A 246 -10.25 7.15 6.67
C VAL A 246 -10.84 7.63 5.36
N THR A 247 -10.88 8.94 5.17
CA THR A 247 -11.29 9.55 3.90
C THR A 247 -10.10 9.62 2.96
N ILE A 248 -10.27 9.09 1.76
CA ILE A 248 -9.34 9.19 0.65
C ILE A 248 -9.93 10.07 -0.46
N ARG A 249 -9.06 10.78 -1.18
CA ARG A 249 -9.36 11.57 -2.36
C ARG A 249 -8.71 10.90 -3.56
N ILE A 250 -9.50 10.63 -4.58
CA ILE A 250 -9.09 10.03 -5.85
C ILE A 250 -9.38 11.05 -6.95
N GLU A 251 -8.38 11.37 -7.77
CA GLU A 251 -8.54 12.21 -8.96
C GLU A 251 -8.25 11.39 -10.21
N ALA A 252 -9.15 11.48 -11.18
CA ALA A 252 -9.13 10.64 -12.37
C ALA A 252 -9.75 11.35 -13.57
N TRP A 253 -9.46 10.85 -14.78
CA TRP A 253 -10.21 11.21 -15.97
C TRP A 253 -11.53 10.45 -16.01
N ASP A 254 -12.63 11.16 -16.26
CA ASP A 254 -13.94 10.54 -16.29
C ASP A 254 -14.08 9.57 -17.46
N ARG A 255 -14.59 8.37 -17.16
CA ARG A 255 -14.90 7.34 -18.14
C ARG A 255 -15.95 6.37 -17.62
N VAL A 256 -16.60 5.70 -18.57
CA VAL A 256 -17.52 4.60 -18.28
C VAL A 256 -16.78 3.50 -17.50
N GLY A 257 -17.37 3.13 -16.35
CA GLY A 257 -16.87 2.05 -15.50
C GLY A 257 -15.82 2.44 -14.46
N LEU A 258 -15.37 3.70 -14.38
CA LEU A 258 -14.37 4.13 -13.39
C LEU A 258 -14.79 3.81 -11.95
N LEU A 259 -15.99 4.23 -11.54
CA LEU A 259 -16.51 3.98 -10.19
C LEU A 259 -16.62 2.49 -9.87
N ARG A 260 -17.01 1.66 -10.86
CA ARG A 260 -17.06 0.21 -10.70
C ARG A 260 -15.67 -0.35 -10.44
N ASP A 261 -14.67 0.05 -11.23
CA ASP A 261 -13.31 -0.45 -11.11
C ASP A 261 -12.71 -0.07 -9.74
N VAL A 262 -12.94 1.16 -9.28
CA VAL A 262 -12.54 1.65 -7.94
C VAL A 262 -13.22 0.85 -6.82
N THR A 263 -14.55 0.73 -6.85
CA THR A 263 -15.32 0.06 -5.79
C THR A 263 -15.06 -1.45 -5.74
N THR A 264 -14.87 -2.10 -6.89
CA THR A 264 -14.51 -3.52 -6.96
C THR A 264 -13.15 -3.76 -6.30
N LEU A 265 -12.16 -2.90 -6.57
CA LEU A 265 -10.84 -2.99 -5.97
C LEU A 265 -10.87 -2.83 -4.44
N VAL A 266 -11.69 -1.89 -3.95
CA VAL A 266 -11.91 -1.70 -2.50
C VAL A 266 -12.55 -2.93 -1.88
N ALA A 267 -13.55 -3.52 -2.53
CA ALA A 267 -14.20 -4.75 -2.08
C ALA A 267 -13.26 -5.96 -2.09
N ASP A 268 -12.41 -6.10 -3.12
CA ASP A 268 -11.41 -7.17 -3.23
C ASP A 268 -10.34 -7.08 -2.12
N GLU A 269 -10.07 -5.88 -1.59
CA GLU A 269 -9.20 -5.65 -0.42
C GLU A 269 -9.91 -5.88 0.93
N GLY A 270 -11.20 -6.26 0.91
CA GLY A 270 -12.00 -6.52 2.10
C GLY A 270 -12.29 -5.26 2.91
N LEU A 271 -12.27 -4.08 2.27
CA LEU A 271 -12.57 -2.81 2.91
C LEU A 271 -14.04 -2.45 2.77
N ASN A 272 -14.64 -1.95 3.85
CA ASN A 272 -15.97 -1.39 3.82
C ASN A 272 -15.90 0.10 3.44
N ALA A 273 -16.78 0.54 2.55
CA ALA A 273 -16.92 1.95 2.15
C ALA A 273 -18.13 2.57 2.84
N LEU A 274 -17.90 3.49 3.77
CA LEU A 274 -18.94 4.17 4.54
C LEU A 274 -19.64 5.27 3.76
N SER A 275 -18.89 5.99 2.93
CA SER A 275 -19.42 7.05 2.10
C SER A 275 -18.61 7.17 0.82
N VAL A 276 -19.30 7.56 -0.26
CA VAL A 276 -18.71 7.88 -1.55
C VAL A 276 -19.37 9.14 -2.05
N LEU A 277 -18.59 10.19 -2.26
CA LEU A 277 -19.01 11.43 -2.88
C LEU A 277 -18.21 11.59 -4.18
N THR A 278 -18.91 11.82 -5.28
CA THR A 278 -18.30 11.99 -6.60
C THR A 278 -18.65 13.38 -7.12
N ASN A 279 -17.64 14.12 -7.56
CA ASN A 279 -17.81 15.41 -8.20
C ASN A 279 -17.15 15.38 -9.57
N VAL A 280 -17.93 15.64 -10.62
CA VAL A 280 -17.45 15.68 -12.00
C VAL A 280 -17.24 17.13 -12.39
N HIS A 281 -16.08 17.44 -12.93
CA HIS A 281 -15.68 18.80 -13.31
C HIS A 281 -15.87 19.03 -14.81
N ASP A 282 -15.96 20.30 -15.22
CA ASP A 282 -16.18 20.69 -16.61
C ASP A 282 -15.01 20.30 -17.55
N ASP A 283 -13.83 20.07 -16.99
CA ASP A 283 -12.62 19.64 -17.71
C ASP A 283 -12.53 18.13 -17.97
N ARG A 284 -13.63 17.38 -17.71
CA ARG A 284 -13.72 15.91 -17.79
C ARG A 284 -12.86 15.18 -16.76
N THR A 285 -12.43 15.85 -15.71
CA THR A 285 -11.87 15.17 -14.53
C THR A 285 -12.97 14.86 -13.52
N VAL A 286 -12.72 13.88 -12.66
CA VAL A 286 -13.62 13.51 -11.58
C VAL A 286 -12.84 13.39 -10.28
N THR A 287 -13.40 13.97 -9.22
CA THR A 287 -12.90 13.81 -7.86
C THR A 287 -13.84 12.89 -7.09
N ILE A 288 -13.30 11.79 -6.57
CA ILE A 288 -14.02 10.85 -5.71
C ILE A 288 -13.46 10.99 -4.29
N LEU A 289 -14.32 11.38 -3.36
CA LEU A 289 -14.05 11.35 -1.93
C LEU A 289 -14.72 10.11 -1.36
N MET A 290 -13.93 9.19 -0.83
CA MET A 290 -14.41 7.90 -0.33
C MET A 290 -13.93 7.69 1.11
N THR A 291 -14.84 7.42 2.04
CA THR A 291 -14.50 7.07 3.41
C THR A 291 -14.48 5.55 3.56
N LEU A 292 -13.32 5.01 3.92
CA LEU A 292 -13.04 3.58 4.07
C LEU A 292 -12.83 3.20 5.53
N GLU A 293 -13.29 2.03 5.95
CA GLU A 293 -12.95 1.44 7.24
C GLU A 293 -11.66 0.61 7.12
N VAL A 294 -10.54 1.18 7.59
CA VAL A 294 -9.22 0.52 7.54
C VAL A 294 -8.80 0.02 8.92
N ALA A 295 -8.22 -1.18 8.98
CA ALA A 295 -7.67 -1.74 10.22
C ALA A 295 -6.27 -1.20 10.53
N SER A 296 -5.55 -0.72 9.52
CA SER A 296 -4.18 -0.24 9.67
C SER A 296 -3.71 0.73 8.58
N VAL A 297 -2.59 1.41 8.85
CA VAL A 297 -1.93 2.29 7.88
C VAL A 297 -1.30 1.48 6.74
N GLN A 298 -0.86 0.23 6.96
CA GLN A 298 -0.35 -0.58 5.83
C GLN A 298 -1.48 -1.05 4.92
N GLN A 299 -2.66 -1.38 5.47
CA GLN A 299 -3.84 -1.71 4.66
C GLN A 299 -4.21 -0.51 3.78
N LEU A 300 -4.24 0.70 4.37
CA LEU A 300 -4.44 1.94 3.62
C LEU A 300 -3.37 2.12 2.52
N SER A 301 -2.09 2.02 2.87
CA SER A 301 -0.98 2.21 1.93
C SER A 301 -1.07 1.26 0.73
N ARG A 302 -1.41 -0.01 0.97
CA ARG A 302 -1.61 -1.03 -0.07
C ARG A 302 -2.77 -0.68 -0.98
N VAL A 303 -3.91 -0.25 -0.43
CA VAL A 303 -5.10 0.11 -1.20
C VAL A 303 -4.85 1.36 -2.03
N LEU A 304 -4.20 2.39 -1.48
CA LEU A 304 -3.80 3.59 -2.22
C LEU A 304 -2.91 3.23 -3.43
N GLN A 305 -1.90 2.36 -3.23
CA GLN A 305 -1.02 1.92 -4.32
C GLN A 305 -1.74 1.13 -5.41
N LYS A 306 -2.77 0.35 -5.04
CA LYS A 306 -3.59 -0.39 -6.01
C LYS A 306 -4.54 0.54 -6.77
N LEU A 307 -5.13 1.53 -6.08
CA LEU A 307 -6.01 2.53 -6.69
C LEU A 307 -5.28 3.38 -7.74
N GLU A 308 -4.02 3.74 -7.50
CA GLU A 308 -3.19 4.45 -8.50
C GLU A 308 -2.95 3.63 -9.78
N GLN A 309 -3.04 2.30 -9.71
CA GLN A 309 -2.88 1.43 -10.88
C GLN A 309 -4.17 1.29 -11.69
N VAL A 310 -5.30 1.77 -11.16
CA VAL A 310 -6.57 1.77 -11.90
C VAL A 310 -6.41 2.71 -13.08
N LYS A 311 -6.75 2.20 -14.26
CA LYS A 311 -6.67 2.96 -15.50
C LYS A 311 -7.45 4.28 -15.37
N ASP A 312 -6.79 5.37 -15.77
CA ASP A 312 -7.30 6.75 -15.80
C ASP A 312 -7.34 7.47 -14.44
N VAL A 313 -6.94 6.81 -13.35
CA VAL A 313 -6.61 7.46 -12.06
C VAL A 313 -5.20 8.07 -12.15
N TYR A 314 -5.04 9.31 -11.68
CA TYR A 314 -3.74 10.00 -11.72
C TYR A 314 -3.29 10.56 -10.36
N ASP A 315 -4.18 10.75 -9.39
CA ASP A 315 -3.81 11.07 -8.00
C ASP A 315 -4.68 10.29 -7.01
N VAL A 316 -4.07 9.77 -5.94
CA VAL A 316 -4.78 9.10 -4.85
C VAL A 316 -4.07 9.44 -3.55
N ARG A 317 -4.77 10.08 -2.61
CA ARG A 317 -4.19 10.44 -1.31
C ARG A 317 -5.18 10.39 -0.18
N ARG A 318 -4.68 10.22 1.04
CA ARG A 318 -5.47 10.40 2.24
C ARG A 318 -5.80 11.89 2.43
N VAL A 319 -7.05 12.19 2.78
CA VAL A 319 -7.46 13.53 3.20
C VAL A 319 -7.04 13.74 4.66
N THR A 320 -6.22 14.76 4.93
CA THR A 320 -5.91 15.21 6.29
C THR A 320 -6.93 16.28 6.70
N ASN A 321 -7.16 16.46 8.01
CA ASN A 321 -8.21 17.33 8.59
C ASN A 321 -8.17 18.83 8.19
N GLY A 322 -7.27 19.26 7.28
CA GLY A 322 -7.23 20.61 6.70
C GLY A 322 -7.78 20.74 5.26
N GLU A 323 -8.01 19.63 4.55
CA GLU A 323 -8.67 19.63 3.23
C GLU A 323 -10.15 19.25 3.45
N THR A 324 -10.97 20.21 3.88
CA THR A 324 -12.40 19.99 4.07
C THR A 324 -13.05 19.55 2.75
N ALA A 325 -13.79 18.43 2.82
CA ALA A 325 -14.78 18.10 1.81
C ALA A 325 -15.67 19.34 1.59
N PRO A 326 -16.06 19.67 0.34
CA PRO A 326 -16.93 20.82 0.10
C PRO A 326 -18.20 20.63 0.92
N THR A 327 -18.34 21.46 1.95
CA THR A 327 -19.57 21.65 2.70
C THR A 327 -20.61 22.17 1.71
N ARG A 328 -21.78 21.55 1.73
CA ARG A 328 -22.95 21.99 0.97
C ARG A 328 -23.32 23.44 1.28
#